data_AF-A0ABD5UE86-F1
#
_entry.id   AF-A0ABD5UE86-F1
#
_cell.length_a   1.000
_cell.length_b   1.000
_cell.length_c   1.000
_cell.angle_alpha   90.00
_cell.angle_beta   90.00
_cell.angle_gamma   90.00
#
_symmetry.space_group_name_H-M   'P 1'
#
loop_
_entity.id
_entity.type
_entity.pdbx_description
1 polymer ?
#
loop_
_entity_poly.entity_id
_entity_poly.type
_entity_poly.pdbx_seq_one_letter_code
_entity_poly.pdbx_strand_id
1 'polypeptide(L)'
;MASVRIVHRHGRSDDSEETVIASDVDVARSTFEQGRGLMFRRSIPDDYALVFPFEAADTQWLHMLFVPFAIDALWLVDDEVTEKRRLAPFVGIGRARADTVIELPAGAADSVTVGDEIRIAE
;
A
#
# COMPACT_ATOMS: atom_id res chain seq x y z
N MET A 1 14.06 -17.40 -4.43
CA MET A 1 12.71 -16.81 -4.31
C MET A 1 12.86 -15.41 -4.86
N ALA A 2 12.07 -15.03 -5.87
CA ALA A 2 12.14 -13.67 -6.41
C ALA A 2 11.76 -12.70 -5.28
N SER A 3 12.55 -11.64 -5.08
CA SER A 3 12.31 -10.66 -4.05
C SER A 3 11.34 -9.63 -4.61
N VAL A 4 10.06 -9.79 -4.27
CA VAL A 4 9.03 -8.84 -4.65
C VAL A 4 9.32 -7.49 -4.00
N ARG A 5 9.26 -6.40 -4.78
CA ARG A 5 9.52 -5.01 -4.35
C ARG A 5 8.45 -4.07 -4.88
N ILE A 6 8.17 -2.99 -4.13
CA ILE A 6 7.31 -1.91 -4.60
C ILE A 6 8.17 -0.79 -5.18
N VAL A 7 7.91 -0.47 -6.44
CA VAL A 7 8.60 0.58 -7.20
C VAL A 7 7.64 1.73 -7.46
N HIS A 8 8.04 2.92 -7.05
CA HIS A 8 7.37 4.18 -7.34
C HIS A 8 7.97 4.82 -8.58
N ARG A 9 7.10 5.24 -9.49
CA ARG A 9 7.46 5.95 -10.72
C ARG A 9 6.75 7.30 -10.76
N HIS A 10 7.54 8.36 -10.83
CA HIS A 10 7.02 9.73 -10.84
C HIS A 10 6.80 10.20 -12.29
N GLY A 11 5.53 10.47 -12.66
CA GLY A 11 5.16 11.20 -13.87
C GLY A 11 5.49 10.55 -15.24
N ARG A 12 4.66 10.88 -16.24
CA ARG A 12 4.63 10.32 -17.61
C ARG A 12 5.75 10.83 -18.54
N SER A 13 6.96 11.05 -18.03
CA SER A 13 8.12 11.56 -18.79
C SER A 13 9.13 10.43 -18.98
N ASP A 14 9.73 10.32 -20.17
CA ASP A 14 10.73 9.28 -20.55
C ASP A 14 11.97 9.21 -19.62
N ASP A 15 12.13 10.19 -18.73
CA ASP A 15 13.11 10.21 -17.64
C ASP A 15 12.41 9.91 -16.30
N SER A 16 11.74 8.75 -16.22
CA SER A 16 11.03 8.36 -15.00
C SER A 16 12.03 7.80 -13.99
N GLU A 17 12.34 8.56 -12.94
CA GLU A 17 13.12 8.04 -11.82
C GLU A 17 12.29 6.96 -11.08
N GLU A 18 12.79 5.73 -11.10
CA GLU A 18 12.22 4.61 -10.33
C GLU A 18 12.82 4.59 -8.93
N THR A 19 11.97 4.72 -7.91
CA THR A 19 12.38 4.67 -6.51
C THR A 19 11.77 3.44 -5.83
N VAL A 20 12.59 2.62 -5.17
CA VAL A 20 12.09 1.50 -4.36
C VAL A 20 11.54 2.06 -3.05
N ILE A 21 10.27 1.84 -2.78
CA ILE A 21 9.60 2.27 -1.54
C ILE A 21 9.42 1.13 -0.53
N ALA A 22 9.49 -0.12 -0.98
CA ALA A 22 9.52 -1.30 -0.11
C ALA A 22 10.24 -2.47 -0.78
N SER A 23 11.06 -3.18 0.01
CA SER A 23 11.82 -4.38 -0.42
C SER A 23 11.33 -5.66 0.24
N ASP A 24 10.55 -5.57 1.31
CA ASP A 24 9.89 -6.70 1.98
C ASP A 24 8.38 -6.64 1.72
N VAL A 25 7.92 -7.37 0.70
CA VAL A 25 6.53 -7.26 0.22
C VAL A 25 5.77 -8.55 0.48
N ASP A 26 4.76 -8.46 1.33
CA ASP A 26 3.73 -9.49 1.47
C ASP A 26 2.55 -9.17 0.54
N VAL A 27 2.05 -10.17 -0.18
CA VAL A 27 0.84 -10.03 -1.02
C VAL A 27 -0.29 -10.86 -0.41
N ALA A 28 -1.29 -10.20 0.17
CA ALA A 28 -2.48 -10.81 0.77
C ALA A 28 -3.46 -11.27 -0.33
N ARG A 29 -3.19 -12.42 -0.94
CA ARG A 29 -4.02 -12.99 -2.02
C ARG A 29 -5.27 -13.71 -1.50
N SER A 30 -5.28 -14.16 -0.25
CA SER A 30 -6.45 -14.83 0.33
C SER A 30 -7.36 -13.86 1.09
N THR A 31 -8.67 -14.07 1.01
CA THR A 31 -9.68 -13.25 1.72
C THR A 31 -9.46 -13.22 3.24
N PHE A 32 -8.85 -14.27 3.81
CA PHE A 32 -8.48 -14.32 5.22
C PHE A 32 -7.28 -13.43 5.55
N GLU A 33 -6.27 -13.41 4.69
CA GLU A 33 -5.12 -12.48 4.82
C GLU A 33 -5.58 -11.03 4.61
N GLN A 34 -6.49 -10.79 3.66
CA GLN A 34 -7.06 -9.46 3.42
C GLN A 34 -7.87 -8.94 4.61
N GLY A 35 -8.68 -9.81 5.24
CA GLY A 35 -9.46 -9.45 6.42
C GLY A 35 -8.64 -9.31 7.71
N ARG A 36 -7.46 -9.94 7.78
CA ARG A 36 -6.56 -9.84 8.95
C ARG A 36 -5.62 -8.64 8.85
N GLY A 37 -5.13 -8.29 7.66
CA GLY A 37 -4.18 -7.20 7.46
C GLY A 37 -3.03 -7.22 8.48
N LEU A 38 -2.69 -6.04 9.01
CA LEU A 38 -1.68 -5.86 10.06
C LEU A 38 -2.20 -6.09 11.48
N MET A 39 -3.44 -6.55 11.67
CA MET A 39 -4.01 -6.75 13.00
C MET A 39 -3.13 -7.72 13.81
N PHE A 40 -2.90 -7.37 15.07
CA PHE A 40 -2.06 -8.11 16.02
C PHE A 40 -0.54 -8.03 15.78
N ARG A 41 -0.07 -7.35 14.73
CA ARG A 41 1.36 -7.00 14.62
C ARG A 41 1.68 -5.84 15.57
N ARG A 42 2.86 -5.89 16.20
CA ARG A 42 3.35 -4.83 17.11
C ARG A 42 4.08 -3.72 16.36
N SER A 43 4.70 -4.07 15.24
CA SER A 43 5.42 -3.18 14.33
C SER A 43 5.58 -3.87 12.98
N ILE A 44 5.97 -3.11 11.98
CA ILE A 44 6.44 -3.57 10.66
C ILE A 44 7.82 -2.93 10.38
N PRO A 45 8.70 -3.58 9.59
CA PRO A 45 9.94 -2.97 9.10
C PRO A 45 9.70 -1.70 8.29
N ASP A 46 10.68 -0.80 8.25
CA ASP A 46 10.57 0.48 7.51
C ASP A 46 10.49 0.28 5.98
N ASP A 47 10.98 -0.86 5.48
CA ASP A 47 11.00 -1.25 4.07
C ASP A 47 9.90 -2.27 3.71
N TYR A 48 8.89 -2.42 4.58
CA TYR A 48 7.81 -3.37 4.42
C TYR A 48 6.63 -2.80 3.63
N ALA A 49 5.98 -3.63 2.82
CA ALA A 49 4.68 -3.35 2.24
C ALA A 49 3.75 -4.57 2.35
N LEU A 50 2.48 -4.30 2.62
CA LEU A 50 1.42 -5.29 2.49
C LEU A 50 0.48 -4.89 1.35
N VAL A 51 0.41 -5.73 0.33
CA VAL A 51 -0.39 -5.50 -0.88
C VAL A 51 -1.65 -6.34 -0.84
N PHE A 52 -2.78 -5.71 -1.10
CA PHE A 52 -4.09 -6.32 -1.19
C PHE A 52 -4.59 -6.18 -2.64
N PRO A 53 -4.34 -7.17 -3.51
CA PRO A 53 -4.89 -7.18 -4.85
C PRO A 53 -6.35 -7.67 -4.84
N PHE A 54 -7.19 -7.01 -5.62
CA PHE A 54 -8.59 -7.32 -5.84
C PHE A 54 -8.85 -7.59 -7.33
N GLU A 55 -9.89 -8.37 -7.63
CA GLU A 55 -10.20 -8.74 -9.03
C GLU A 55 -10.75 -7.58 -9.86
N ALA A 56 -11.29 -6.55 -9.20
CA ALA A 56 -11.87 -5.38 -9.87
C ALA A 56 -11.77 -4.13 -8.98
N ALA A 57 -11.72 -2.97 -9.63
CA ALA A 57 -11.76 -1.70 -8.94
C ALA A 57 -13.14 -1.45 -8.32
N ASP A 58 -13.18 -1.37 -6.99
CA ASP A 58 -14.38 -1.04 -6.19
C ASP A 58 -14.00 -0.25 -4.93
N THR A 59 -14.97 0.13 -4.11
CA THR A 59 -14.75 0.88 -2.88
C THR A 59 -14.12 -0.02 -1.82
N GLN A 60 -12.80 0.10 -1.67
CA GLN A 60 -12.04 -0.64 -0.68
C GLN A 60 -11.94 0.13 0.63
N TRP A 61 -12.35 -0.51 1.72
CA TRP A 61 -12.31 0.06 3.06
C TRP A 61 -11.09 -0.45 3.81
N LEU A 62 -10.47 0.43 4.58
CA LEU A 62 -9.34 0.10 5.43
C LEU A 62 -9.58 0.63 6.83
N HIS A 63 -9.31 -0.19 7.84
CA HIS A 63 -9.53 0.15 9.24
C HIS A 63 -8.35 -0.25 10.12
N MET A 64 -8.02 0.60 11.09
CA MET A 64 -6.87 0.42 11.98
C MET A 64 -7.20 -0.32 13.29
N LEU A 65 -8.38 -0.94 13.38
CA LEU A 65 -8.78 -1.70 14.56
C LEU A 65 -7.71 -2.77 14.89
N PHE A 66 -7.18 -2.75 16.12
CA PHE A 66 -6.08 -3.62 16.59
C PHE A 66 -4.70 -3.41 15.94
N VAL A 67 -4.47 -2.28 15.27
CA VAL A 67 -3.14 -1.88 14.76
C VAL A 67 -2.59 -0.76 15.66
N PRO A 68 -1.54 -1.02 16.47
CA PRO A 68 -1.05 -0.10 17.49
C PRO A 68 -0.07 0.98 16.98
N PHE A 69 0.16 1.06 15.66
CA PHE A 69 1.04 2.03 15.02
C PHE A 69 0.35 2.69 13.81
N ALA A 70 0.87 3.82 13.35
CA ALA A 70 0.35 4.52 12.18
C ALA A 70 0.88 3.88 10.90
N ILE A 71 0.09 3.90 9.84
CA ILE A 71 0.49 3.43 8.52
C ILE A 71 0.10 4.44 7.45
N ASP A 72 0.79 4.40 6.32
CA ASP A 72 0.34 5.01 5.10
C ASP A 72 -0.41 3.97 4.25
N ALA A 73 -1.58 4.35 3.73
CA ALA A 73 -2.37 3.51 2.85
C ALA A 73 -2.48 4.20 1.48
N LEU A 74 -2.25 3.42 0.43
CA LEU A 74 -2.40 3.82 -0.97
C LEU A 74 -3.51 2.99 -1.61
N TRP A 75 -4.41 3.66 -2.33
CA TRP A 75 -5.45 3.04 -3.15
C TRP A 75 -5.10 3.24 -4.61
N LEU A 76 -4.96 2.14 -5.35
CA LEU A 76 -4.52 2.14 -6.73
C LEU A 76 -5.63 1.61 -7.64
N VAL A 77 -5.70 2.17 -8.84
CA VAL A 77 -6.48 1.63 -9.96
C VAL A 77 -5.56 1.53 -11.15
N ASP A 78 -5.43 0.35 -11.75
CA ASP A 78 -4.53 0.08 -12.87
C ASP A 78 -3.10 0.61 -12.60
N ASP A 79 -2.55 0.29 -11.42
CA ASP A 79 -1.25 0.75 -10.89
C ASP A 79 -1.12 2.27 -10.60
N GLU A 80 -2.14 3.08 -10.88
CA GLU A 80 -2.15 4.52 -10.61
C GLU A 80 -2.72 4.83 -9.21
N VAL A 81 -2.02 5.63 -8.42
CA VAL A 81 -2.47 6.05 -7.08
C VAL A 81 -3.66 7.00 -7.21
N THR A 82 -4.83 6.55 -6.78
CA THR A 82 -6.05 7.36 -6.79
C THR A 82 -6.31 8.09 -5.48
N GLU A 83 -5.82 7.55 -4.36
CA GLU A 83 -5.93 8.16 -3.03
C GLU A 83 -4.76 7.70 -2.16
N LYS A 84 -4.30 8.59 -1.28
CA LYS A 84 -3.27 8.32 -0.27
C LYS A 84 -3.74 8.84 1.07
N ARG A 85 -3.57 8.05 2.13
CA ARG A 85 -3.94 8.48 3.48
C ARG A 85 -3.02 7.92 4.55
N ARG A 86 -2.56 8.78 5.46
CA ARG A 86 -1.97 8.35 6.74
C ARG A 86 -3.07 8.03 7.74
N LEU A 87 -3.05 6.83 8.28
CA LEU A 87 -4.05 6.33 9.21
C LEU A 87 -3.49 6.23 10.63
N ALA A 88 -4.24 6.78 11.58
CA ALA A 88 -3.84 6.79 12.99
C ALA A 88 -4.04 5.41 13.64
N PRO A 89 -3.21 5.05 14.63
CA PRO A 89 -3.35 3.80 15.38
C PRO A 89 -4.77 3.63 15.94
N PHE A 90 -5.29 2.40 15.90
CA PHE A 90 -6.62 2.00 16.43
C PHE A 90 -7.86 2.63 15.77
N VAL A 91 -7.81 3.90 15.37
CA VAL A 91 -8.99 4.70 14.97
C VAL A 91 -9.00 5.12 13.51
N GLY A 92 -7.89 4.94 12.80
CA GLY A 92 -7.78 5.29 11.38
C GLY A 92 -8.79 4.50 10.54
N ILE A 93 -9.51 5.21 9.67
CA ILE A 93 -10.41 4.64 8.67
C ILE A 93 -10.15 5.35 7.35
N GLY A 94 -9.98 4.58 6.28
CA GLY A 94 -9.84 5.03 4.92
C GLY A 94 -10.80 4.30 3.99
N ARG A 95 -11.20 4.96 2.91
CA ARG A 95 -11.92 4.32 1.81
C ARG A 95 -11.63 5.07 0.53
N ALA A 96 -11.38 4.34 -0.54
CA ALA A 96 -11.32 4.88 -1.89
C ALA A 96 -11.62 3.78 -2.90
N ARG A 97 -11.77 4.15 -4.18
CA ARG A 97 -11.90 3.18 -5.26
C ARG A 97 -10.53 2.60 -5.57
N ALA A 98 -10.39 1.28 -5.52
CA ALA A 98 -9.13 0.59 -5.83
C ALA A 98 -9.36 -0.84 -6.32
N ASP A 99 -8.50 -1.29 -7.23
CA ASP A 99 -8.25 -2.72 -7.47
C ASP A 99 -7.04 -3.22 -6.66
N THR A 100 -6.22 -2.32 -6.13
CA THR A 100 -5.07 -2.67 -5.29
C THR A 100 -4.94 -1.69 -4.14
N VAL A 101 -4.81 -2.20 -2.91
CA VAL A 101 -4.49 -1.37 -1.73
C VAL A 101 -3.12 -1.75 -1.22
N ILE A 102 -2.30 -0.77 -0.86
CA ILE A 102 -0.96 -0.98 -0.30
C ILE A 102 -0.89 -0.31 1.07
N GLU A 103 -0.53 -1.09 2.09
CA GLU A 103 -0.20 -0.60 3.44
C GLU A 103 1.31 -0.53 3.62
N LEU A 104 1.78 0.63 4.07
CA LEU A 104 3.19 0.97 4.27
C LEU A 104 3.41 1.54 5.68
N PRO A 105 4.63 1.47 6.24
CA PRO A 105 5.00 2.22 7.43
C PRO A 105 4.68 3.71 7.26
N ALA A 106 4.23 4.36 8.33
CA ALA A 106 3.99 5.80 8.29
C ALA A 106 5.29 6.55 7.93
N GLY A 107 5.24 7.33 6.85
CA GLY A 107 6.36 8.09 6.31
C GLY A 107 6.85 7.52 4.98
N ALA A 108 6.69 6.22 4.74
CA ALA A 108 7.19 5.57 3.54
C ALA A 108 6.50 6.05 2.25
N ALA A 109 5.27 6.55 2.36
CA ALA A 109 4.56 7.10 1.21
C ALA A 109 4.78 8.60 1.02
N ASP A 110 5.62 9.30 1.80
CA ASP A 110 5.68 10.78 1.79
C ASP A 110 6.01 11.38 0.42
N SER A 111 6.84 10.71 -0.40
CA SER A 111 7.17 11.10 -1.77
C SER A 111 6.09 10.76 -2.81
N VAL A 112 5.13 9.90 -2.46
CA VAL A 112 4.08 9.44 -3.37
C VAL A 112 2.94 10.46 -3.43
N THR A 113 2.52 10.80 -4.65
CA THR A 113 1.41 11.70 -4.96
C THR A 113 0.30 10.97 -5.70
N VAL A 114 -0.93 11.46 -5.58
CA VAL A 114 -2.06 10.98 -6.40
C VAL A 114 -1.75 11.22 -7.88
N GLY A 115 -1.96 10.20 -8.72
CA GLY A 115 -1.59 10.17 -10.13
C GLY A 115 -0.20 9.58 -10.41
N ASP A 116 0.59 9.29 -9.38
CA ASP A 116 1.83 8.53 -9.54
C ASP A 116 1.53 7.05 -9.79
N GLU A 117 2.48 6.37 -10.42
CA GLU A 117 2.37 4.94 -10.68
C GLU A 117 3.20 4.14 -9.68
N ILE A 118 2.62 3.07 -9.17
CA ILE A 118 3.23 2.18 -8.20
C ILE A 118 3.13 0.77 -8.75
N ARG A 119 4.28 0.13 -8.96
CA ARG A 119 4.37 -1.22 -9.52
C ARG A 119 4.94 -2.22 -8.52
N ILE A 120 4.47 -3.45 -8.65
CA ILE A 120 5.03 -4.61 -7.95
C ILE A 120 6.01 -5.27 -8.92
N ALA A 121 7.31 -5.27 -8.61
CA ALA A 121 8.35 -5.90 -9.41
C ALA A 121 8.91 -7.15 -8.71
N GLU A 122 9.29 -8.17 -9.49
CA GLU A 122 9.93 -9.43 -9.04
C GLU A 122 11.45 -9.44 -9.17
#